data_AF-B8LXW4-F1
#
_entry.id   AF-B8LXW4-F1
#
_cell.length_a   1.000
_cell.length_b   1.000
_cell.length_c   1.000
_cell.angle_alpha   90.00
_cell.angle_beta   90.00
_cell.angle_gamma   90.00
#
_symmetry.space_group_name_H-M   'P 1'
#
loop_
_entity.id
_entity.type
_entity.pdbx_description
1 polymer ?
#
loop_
_entity_poly.entity_id
_entity_poly.type
_entity_poly.pdbx_seq_one_letter_code
_entity_poly.pdbx_strand_id
1 'polypeptide(L)'
;MDSKLIQYNVTTRWNSSYCILNDAWNAAPQIQEYLKMNHILPPFTDQDWNQLGQIQIVLAEFDRYTLELSTDIPQISQSLAIYYQLFNLLQEVQDREGKFKDFDADIANAAKSSMRKYDKYYTLMDDSCDILYIIMLLDP
;
A
#
# COMPACT_ATOMS: atom_id res chain seq x y z
N MET A 1 -8.20 -26.91 23.59
CA MET A 1 -7.14 -26.02 23.12
C MET A 1 -7.67 -25.37 21.86
N ASP A 2 -8.24 -24.17 22.00
CA ASP A 2 -8.67 -23.37 20.86
C ASP A 2 -7.43 -22.96 20.09
N SER A 3 -7.18 -23.66 18.97
CA SER A 3 -6.34 -23.14 17.90
C SER A 3 -6.88 -21.76 17.57
N LYS A 4 -6.15 -20.70 17.95
CA LYS A 4 -6.36 -19.33 17.49
C LYS A 4 -6.18 -19.31 15.98
N LEU A 5 -7.18 -19.81 15.25
CA LEU A 5 -7.34 -19.56 13.84
C LEU A 5 -7.50 -18.05 13.73
N ILE A 6 -6.59 -17.43 12.97
CA ILE A 6 -6.69 -16.02 12.61
C ILE A 6 -8.11 -15.82 12.08
N GLN A 7 -8.88 -14.99 12.78
CA GLN A 7 -10.28 -14.74 12.44
C GLN A 7 -10.33 -14.22 11.00
N TYR A 8 -11.03 -14.94 10.12
CA TYR A 8 -11.12 -14.61 8.70
C TYR A 8 -11.76 -13.23 8.55
N ASN A 9 -10.94 -12.21 8.30
CA ASN A 9 -11.37 -10.83 8.13
C ASN A 9 -10.98 -10.38 6.71
N VAL A 10 -11.99 -10.20 5.86
CA VAL A 10 -11.82 -9.73 4.47
C VAL A 10 -11.17 -8.34 4.45
N THR A 11 -11.47 -7.50 5.45
CA THR A 11 -10.93 -6.15 5.61
C THR A 11 -9.42 -6.17 5.80
N THR A 12 -8.86 -7.20 6.44
CA THR A 12 -7.40 -7.31 6.70
C THR A 12 -6.63 -7.92 5.52
N ARG A 13 -7.30 -8.47 4.49
CA ARG A 13 -6.61 -9.20 3.42
C ARG A 13 -5.84 -8.26 2.49
N TRP A 14 -6.45 -7.14 2.13
CA TRP A 14 -5.89 -6.22 1.13
C TRP A 14 -4.83 -5.28 1.71
N ASN A 15 -4.86 -5.03 3.03
CA ASN A 15 -3.88 -4.21 3.74
C ASN A 15 -2.98 -5.01 4.70
N SER A 16 -3.02 -6.35 4.66
CA SER A 16 -2.20 -7.21 5.53
C SER A 16 -0.72 -6.84 5.55
N SER A 17 -0.13 -6.55 4.40
CA SER A 17 1.28 -6.13 4.32
C SER A 17 1.53 -4.82 5.07
N TYR A 18 0.62 -3.85 4.95
CA TYR A 18 0.71 -2.60 5.70
C TYR A 18 0.59 -2.86 7.21
N CYS A 19 -0.40 -3.63 7.63
CA CYS A 19 -0.60 -3.98 9.05
C CYS A 19 0.63 -4.67 9.64
N ILE A 20 1.21 -5.64 8.93
CA ILE A 20 2.43 -6.35 9.35
C ILE A 20 3.58 -5.36 9.55
N LEU A 21 3.82 -4.47 8.59
CA LEU A 21 4.90 -3.49 8.69
C LEU A 21 4.66 -2.48 9.81
N ASN A 22 3.42 -2.03 9.98
CA ASN A 22 3.05 -1.10 11.03
C ASN A 22 3.22 -1.73 12.42
N ASP A 23 2.80 -2.98 12.60
CA ASP A 23 2.99 -3.72 13.85
C ASP A 23 4.47 -4.00 14.11
N ALA A 24 5.23 -4.37 13.07
CA ALA A 24 6.66 -4.58 13.16
C ALA A 24 7.40 -3.30 13.56
N TRP A 25 6.98 -2.14 13.04
CA TRP A 25 7.53 -0.84 13.40
C TRP A 25 7.30 -0.53 14.88
N ASN A 26 6.07 -0.74 15.37
CA ASN A 26 5.71 -0.53 16.77
C ASN A 26 6.41 -1.51 17.72
N ALA A 27 6.71 -2.72 17.23
CA ALA A 27 7.41 -3.77 17.97
C ALA A 27 8.93 -3.82 17.69
N ALA A 28 9.50 -2.82 17.03
CA ALA A 28 10.90 -2.86 16.60
C ALA A 28 11.89 -3.12 17.76
N PRO A 29 11.76 -2.50 18.95
CA PRO A 29 12.64 -2.82 20.08
C PRO A 29 12.57 -4.29 20.50
N GLN A 30 11.37 -4.86 20.55
CA GLN A 30 11.11 -6.24 20.95
C GLN A 30 11.64 -7.23 19.91
N ILE A 31 11.48 -6.92 18.62
CA ILE A 31 12.02 -7.73 17.52
C ILE A 31 13.55 -7.74 17.57
N GLN A 32 14.16 -6.57 17.78
CA GLN A 32 15.63 -6.48 17.89
C GLN A 32 16.16 -7.25 19.11
N GLU A 33 15.53 -7.12 20.29
CA GLU A 33 15.85 -7.92 21.47
C GLU A 33 15.73 -9.42 21.19
N TYR A 34 14.63 -9.85 20.56
CA TYR A 34 14.39 -11.24 20.23
C TYR A 34 15.45 -11.81 19.28
N LEU A 35 15.86 -11.06 18.25
CA LEU A 35 16.89 -11.48 17.29
C LEU A 35 18.28 -11.53 17.93
N LYS A 36 18.57 -10.64 18.90
CA LYS A 36 19.81 -10.73 19.70
C LYS A 36 19.86 -12.01 20.54
N MET A 37 18.72 -12.43 21.10
CA MET A 37 18.62 -13.66 21.90
C MET A 37 18.60 -14.93 21.03
N ASN A 38 18.08 -14.85 19.81
CA ASN A 38 17.92 -15.99 18.90
C ASN A 38 18.82 -15.83 17.67
N HIS A 39 20.03 -16.40 17.73
CA HIS A 39 21.02 -16.37 16.63
C HIS A 39 20.64 -17.20 15.39
N ILE A 40 19.41 -17.71 15.30
CA ILE A 40 18.91 -18.48 14.14
C ILE A 40 18.68 -17.55 12.94
N LEU A 41 18.25 -16.32 13.20
CA LEU A 41 17.96 -15.32 12.18
C LEU A 41 18.93 -14.14 12.29
N PRO A 42 19.39 -13.57 11.16
CA PRO A 42 20.22 -12.38 11.22
C PRO A 42 19.42 -11.20 11.81
N PRO A 43 20.06 -10.32 12.60
CA PRO A 43 19.41 -9.10 13.05
C PRO A 43 19.15 -8.18 11.85
N PHE A 44 18.04 -7.45 11.89
CA PHE A 44 17.81 -6.36 10.94
C PHE A 44 18.83 -5.25 11.15
N THR A 45 19.38 -4.75 10.04
CA THR A 45 20.26 -3.60 10.00
C THR A 45 19.45 -2.30 10.01
N ASP A 46 20.11 -1.17 10.26
CA ASP A 46 19.48 0.15 10.15
C ASP A 46 18.97 0.42 8.72
N GLN A 47 19.65 -0.13 7.71
CA GLN A 47 19.22 -0.04 6.31
C GLN A 47 17.93 -0.83 6.08
N ASP A 48 17.79 -2.03 6.66
CA ASP A 48 16.56 -2.82 6.54
C ASP A 48 15.39 -2.07 7.16
N TRP A 49 15.57 -1.49 8.35
CA TRP A 49 14.53 -0.69 9.00
C TRP A 49 14.17 0.55 8.18
N ASN A 50 15.17 1.24 7.61
CA ASN A 50 14.92 2.37 6.72
C ASN A 50 14.07 1.96 5.50
N GLN A 51 14.41 0.86 4.84
CA GLN A 51 13.65 0.35 3.70
C GLN A 51 12.23 -0.07 4.08
N LEU A 52 12.06 -0.79 5.19
CA LEU A 52 10.73 -1.17 5.70
C LEU A 52 9.88 0.06 6.02
N GLY A 53 10.48 1.10 6.60
CA GLY A 53 9.82 2.38 6.88
C GLY A 53 9.36 3.09 5.60
N GLN A 54 10.21 3.14 4.56
CA GLN A 54 9.82 3.71 3.27
C GLN A 54 8.64 2.95 2.64
N ILE A 55 8.67 1.61 2.67
CA ILE A 55 7.55 0.78 2.18
C ILE A 55 6.27 1.06 2.99
N GLN A 56 6.37 1.14 4.32
CA GLN A 56 5.25 1.45 5.20
C GLN A 56 4.61 2.79 4.85
N ILE A 57 5.41 3.83 4.55
CA ILE A 57 4.91 5.15 4.17
C ILE A 57 4.08 5.09 2.87
N VAL A 58 4.57 4.40 1.83
CA VAL A 58 3.80 4.24 0.58
C VAL A 58 2.51 3.47 0.82
N LEU A 59 2.59 2.37 1.58
CA LEU A 59 1.43 1.54 1.88
C LEU A 59 0.41 2.25 2.79
N ALA A 60 0.83 3.18 3.64
CA ALA A 60 -0.07 3.97 4.47
C ALA A 60 -0.97 4.88 3.63
N GLU A 61 -0.42 5.52 2.58
CA GLU A 61 -1.25 6.32 1.66
C GLU A 61 -2.20 5.44 0.86
N PHE A 62 -1.73 4.27 0.41
CA PHE A 62 -2.58 3.30 -0.26
C PHE A 62 -3.75 2.84 0.63
N ASP A 63 -3.45 2.46 1.88
CA ASP A 63 -4.46 2.05 2.86
C ASP A 63 -5.46 3.18 3.08
N ARG A 64 -5.01 4.42 3.28
CA ARG A 64 -5.88 5.59 3.45
C ARG A 64 -6.86 5.77 2.29
N TYR A 65 -6.37 5.77 1.05
CA TYR A 65 -7.24 5.91 -0.12
C TYR A 65 -8.29 4.79 -0.21
N THR A 66 -7.89 3.55 0.08
CA THR A 66 -8.82 2.40 0.02
C THR A 66 -9.78 2.34 1.22
N LEU A 67 -9.36 2.83 2.39
CA LEU A 67 -10.19 2.88 3.58
C LEU A 67 -11.32 3.89 3.40
N GLU A 68 -11.02 5.05 2.80
CA GLU A 68 -12.02 6.07 2.42
C GLU A 68 -13.14 5.45 1.57
N LEU A 69 -12.81 4.61 0.58
CA LEU A 69 -13.81 3.89 -0.23
C LEU A 69 -14.61 2.87 0.59
N SER A 70 -13.96 2.19 1.53
CA SER A 70 -14.56 1.07 2.27
C SER A 70 -15.50 1.48 3.41
N THR A 71 -15.38 2.74 3.88
CA THR A 71 -16.08 3.24 5.07
C THR A 71 -17.33 4.06 4.73
N ASP A 72 -17.43 4.55 3.50
CA ASP A 72 -18.66 5.17 2.97
C ASP A 72 -19.46 4.16 2.13
N ILE A 73 -20.66 4.52 1.65
CA ILE A 73 -21.35 3.79 0.58
C ILE A 73 -20.64 4.20 -0.72
N PRO A 74 -19.70 3.39 -1.24
CA PRO A 74 -18.84 3.87 -2.30
C PRO A 74 -19.66 4.04 -3.57
N GLN A 75 -19.77 5.28 -4.03
CA GLN A 75 -20.29 5.52 -5.37
C GLN A 75 -19.22 5.16 -6.37
N ILE A 76 -19.66 4.56 -7.48
CA ILE A 76 -18.74 4.12 -8.55
C ILE A 76 -17.92 5.30 -9.09
N SER A 77 -18.47 6.51 -9.10
CA SER A 77 -17.80 7.78 -9.40
C SER A 77 -16.57 8.05 -8.53
N GLN A 78 -16.63 7.72 -7.23
CA GLN A 78 -15.54 7.93 -6.26
C GLN A 78 -14.37 6.97 -6.50
N SER A 79 -14.61 5.81 -7.12
CA SER A 79 -13.55 4.86 -7.42
C SER A 79 -12.52 5.45 -8.40
N LEU A 80 -12.96 6.24 -9.38
CA LEU A 80 -12.07 6.87 -10.36
C LEU A 80 -11.12 7.90 -9.72
N ALA A 81 -11.61 8.67 -8.73
CA ALA A 81 -10.79 9.60 -7.98
C ALA A 81 -9.62 8.88 -7.27
N ILE A 82 -9.87 7.70 -6.71
CA ILE A 82 -8.84 6.87 -6.08
C ILE A 82 -7.84 6.36 -7.10
N TYR A 83 -8.28 5.95 -8.29
CA TYR A 83 -7.36 5.55 -9.37
C TYR A 83 -6.36 6.69 -9.68
N TYR A 84 -6.84 7.92 -9.84
CA TYR A 84 -5.96 9.06 -10.06
C TYR A 84 -5.05 9.38 -8.86
N GLN A 85 -5.56 9.27 -7.63
CA GLN A 85 -4.73 9.43 -6.42
C GLN A 85 -3.61 8.38 -6.34
N LEU A 86 -3.92 7.13 -6.69
CA LEU A 86 -2.94 6.04 -6.76
C LEU A 86 -1.91 6.26 -7.86
N PHE A 87 -2.33 6.75 -9.03
CA PHE A 87 -1.44 7.13 -10.10
C PHE A 87 -0.44 8.19 -9.63
N ASN A 88 -0.94 9.29 -9.05
CA ASN A 88 -0.10 10.38 -8.55
C ASN A 88 0.88 9.88 -7.48
N LEU A 89 0.41 9.07 -6.51
CA LEU A 89 1.28 8.47 -5.50
C LEU A 89 2.40 7.63 -6.13
N LEU A 90 2.07 6.73 -7.05
CA LEU A 90 3.06 5.85 -7.68
C LEU A 90 4.05 6.64 -8.55
N GLN A 91 3.58 7.70 -9.20
CA GLN A 91 4.43 8.58 -10.01
C GLN A 91 5.40 9.37 -9.11
N GLU A 92 4.91 10.01 -8.04
CA GLU A 92 5.77 10.74 -7.10
C GLU A 92 6.84 9.85 -6.45
N VAL A 93 6.49 8.59 -6.11
CA VAL A 93 7.45 7.63 -5.54
C VAL A 93 8.46 7.16 -6.59
N GLN A 94 8.01 6.88 -7.82
CA GLN A 94 8.87 6.48 -8.93
C GLN A 94 9.89 7.57 -9.26
N ASP A 95 9.42 8.82 -9.35
CA ASP A 95 10.23 9.96 -9.77
C ASP A 95 11.03 10.54 -8.59
N ARG A 96 10.78 10.02 -7.37
CA ARG A 96 11.37 10.46 -6.10
C ARG A 96 11.17 11.96 -5.91
N GLU A 97 9.92 12.37 -6.00
CA GLU A 97 9.51 13.76 -5.86
C GLU A 97 8.85 14.05 -4.51
N GLY A 98 8.71 15.32 -4.18
CA GLY A 98 8.04 15.78 -2.97
C GLY A 98 8.60 15.15 -1.70
N LYS A 99 7.74 14.41 -0.98
CA LYS A 99 8.10 13.73 0.28
C LYS A 99 8.91 12.44 0.10
N PHE A 100 9.07 11.96 -1.14
CA PHE A 100 9.74 10.70 -1.48
C PHE A 100 11.15 10.90 -2.06
N LYS A 101 11.66 12.14 -2.08
CA LYS A 101 12.99 12.46 -2.64
C LYS A 101 14.14 11.62 -2.07
N ASP A 102 14.06 11.32 -0.78
CA ASP A 102 15.11 10.60 -0.05
C ASP A 102 14.92 9.08 -0.07
N PHE A 103 13.93 8.58 -0.83
CA PHE A 103 13.67 7.14 -0.91
C PHE A 103 14.77 6.41 -1.69
N ASP A 104 14.98 5.16 -1.33
CA ASP A 104 15.95 4.28 -1.95
C ASP A 104 15.53 3.99 -3.41
N ALA A 105 16.51 3.82 -4.29
CA ALA A 105 16.25 3.53 -5.70
C ALA A 105 15.40 2.25 -5.90
N ASP A 106 15.53 1.28 -5.00
CA ASP A 106 14.74 0.04 -5.05
C ASP A 106 13.25 0.30 -4.79
N ILE A 107 12.91 1.26 -3.93
CA ILE A 107 11.52 1.65 -3.69
C ILE A 107 10.95 2.36 -4.93
N ALA A 108 11.71 3.25 -5.54
CA ALA A 108 11.33 3.88 -6.81
C ALA A 108 11.13 2.84 -7.94
N ASN A 109 12.00 1.83 -8.02
CA ASN A 109 11.88 0.73 -8.98
C ASN A 109 10.65 -0.16 -8.71
N ALA A 110 10.30 -0.37 -7.44
CA ALA A 110 9.08 -1.07 -7.05
C ALA A 110 7.83 -0.27 -7.44
N ALA A 111 7.84 1.05 -7.27
CA ALA A 111 6.76 1.92 -7.73
C ALA A 111 6.60 1.89 -9.26
N LYS A 112 7.71 1.94 -10.02
CA LYS A 112 7.70 1.76 -11.48
C LYS A 112 7.08 0.42 -11.91
N SER A 113 7.40 -0.65 -11.19
CA SER A 113 6.82 -1.97 -11.44
C SER A 113 5.33 -2.02 -11.10
N SER A 114 4.92 -1.26 -10.09
CA SER A 114 3.52 -1.12 -9.69
C SER A 114 2.74 -0.27 -10.68
N MET A 115 3.35 0.75 -11.30
CA MET A 115 2.74 1.55 -12.36
C MET A 115 2.34 0.68 -13.56
N ARG A 116 3.18 -0.29 -13.95
CA ARG A 116 2.81 -1.25 -15.01
C ARG A 116 1.57 -2.07 -14.66
N LYS A 117 1.36 -2.39 -13.37
CA LYS A 117 0.14 -3.07 -12.92
C LYS A 117 -1.05 -2.11 -12.93
N TYR A 118 -0.84 -0.86 -12.51
CA TYR A 118 -1.85 0.20 -12.61
C TYR A 118 -2.33 0.35 -14.05
N ASP A 119 -1.42 0.55 -15.01
CA ASP A 119 -1.74 0.72 -16.43
C ASP A 119 -2.57 -0.46 -16.95
N LYS A 120 -2.18 -1.70 -16.61
CA LYS A 120 -2.93 -2.90 -17.01
C LYS A 120 -4.38 -2.85 -16.54
N TYR A 121 -4.64 -2.46 -15.29
CA TYR A 121 -6.00 -2.39 -14.76
C TYR A 121 -6.75 -1.17 -15.27
N TYR A 122 -6.06 -0.05 -15.47
CA TYR A 122 -6.64 1.15 -16.04
C TYR A 122 -7.08 0.92 -17.48
N THR A 123 -6.27 0.29 -18.32
CA THR A 123 -6.65 -0.07 -19.71
C THR A 123 -7.88 -0.99 -19.74
N LEU A 124 -7.98 -1.97 -18.84
CA LEU A 124 -9.20 -2.79 -18.75
C LEU A 124 -10.43 -1.97 -18.39
N MET A 125 -10.27 -0.93 -17.57
CA MET A 125 -11.34 -0.03 -17.17
C MET A 125 -11.75 0.91 -18.32
N ASP A 126 -10.76 1.51 -18.98
CA ASP A 126 -10.92 2.49 -20.06
C ASP A 126 -11.45 1.84 -21.35
N ASP A 127 -10.83 0.74 -21.81
CA ASP A 127 -11.22 0.07 -23.06
C ASP A 127 -12.56 -0.68 -22.95
N SER A 128 -13.01 -1.02 -21.73
CA SER A 128 -14.16 -1.91 -21.52
C SER A 128 -15.35 -1.26 -20.83
N CYS A 129 -15.25 -0.02 -20.34
CA CYS A 129 -16.25 0.52 -19.44
C CYS A 129 -16.44 2.05 -19.52
N ASP A 130 -16.94 2.54 -20.66
CA ASP A 130 -17.54 3.89 -20.79
C ASP A 130 -18.52 4.23 -19.65
N ILE A 131 -19.12 3.18 -19.06
CA ILE A 131 -20.05 3.23 -17.93
C ILE A 131 -19.48 4.02 -16.75
N LEU A 132 -18.17 3.93 -16.45
CA LEU A 132 -17.60 4.63 -15.30
C LEU A 132 -17.51 6.14 -15.51
N TYR A 133 -17.13 6.58 -16.72
CA TYR A 133 -17.14 7.98 -17.09
C TYR A 133 -18.57 8.54 -17.17
N ILE A 134 -19.51 7.75 -17.70
CA ILE A 134 -20.93 8.12 -17.75
C ILE A 134 -21.49 8.27 -16.33
N ILE A 135 -21.22 7.32 -15.42
CA ILE A 135 -21.68 7.40 -14.03
C ILE A 135 -21.09 8.63 -13.33
N MET A 136 -19.82 8.97 -13.56
CA MET A 136 -19.23 10.20 -13.00
C MET A 136 -19.93 11.47 -13.50
N LEU A 137 -20.26 11.56 -14.79
CA LEU A 137 -20.98 12.71 -15.34
C LEU A 137 -22.43 12.80 -14.83
N LEU A 138 -23.02 11.67 -14.47
CA LEU A 138 -24.40 11.57 -13.98
C LEU A 138 -24.52 11.67 -12.46
N ASP A 139 -23.41 11.64 -11.73
CA ASP A 139 -23.34 11.83 -10.28
C ASP A 139 -23.11 13.33 -9.99
N PRO A 140 -24.15 14.09 -9.57
CA PRO A 140 -24.16 15.55 -9.54
C PRO A 140 -23.27 16.20 -8.47
#